data_AF-A0A9D7ID34-F1
#
_entry.id   AF-A0A9D7ID34-F1
#
_cell.length_a   1.000
_cell.length_b   1.000
_cell.length_c   1.000
_cell.angle_alpha   90.00
_cell.angle_beta   90.00
_cell.angle_gamma   90.00
#
_symmetry.space_group_name_H-M   'P 1'
#
loop_
_entity.id
_entity.type
_entity.pdbx_description
1 polymer ?
#
loop_
_entity_poly.entity_id
_entity_poly.type
_entity_poly.pdbx_seq_one_letter_code
_entity_poly.pdbx_strand_id
1 'polypeptide(L)'
;MGSVLVCMEFTGIYNRPMLQFCTLKKIAVWMIMPIEIIRSMGIQRGKNDKIDSKKIAMYAILHHDKIKVWQPVSKNIVLLKGSSRITSEIDQGQQNIIATDK
;
A
#
# COMPACT_ATOMS: atom_id res chain seq x y z
N MET A 1 -15.30 23.52 -8.31
CA MET A 1 -14.38 22.95 -7.29
C MET A 1 -13.57 21.85 -7.96
N GLY A 2 -12.24 21.95 -7.98
CA GLY A 2 -11.38 20.92 -8.56
C GLY A 2 -11.30 19.69 -7.67
N SER A 3 -11.37 18.50 -8.26
CA SER A 3 -11.12 17.23 -7.57
C SER A 3 -9.62 17.01 -7.38
N VAL A 4 -9.18 16.68 -6.17
CA VAL A 4 -7.77 16.39 -5.86
C VAL A 4 -7.52 14.89 -5.91
N LEU A 5 -6.47 14.46 -6.61
CA LEU A 5 -5.95 13.10 -6.63
C LEU A 5 -4.58 13.08 -5.94
N VAL A 6 -4.41 12.21 -4.95
CA VAL A 6 -3.11 11.97 -4.30
C VAL A 6 -2.45 10.77 -4.96
N CYS A 7 -1.23 10.95 -5.45
CA CYS A 7 -0.42 9.88 -6.02
C CYS A 7 0.69 9.52 -5.05
N MET A 8 0.92 8.22 -4.85
CA MET A 8 2.00 7.76 -3.96
C MET A 8 2.59 6.43 -4.41
N GLU A 9 3.84 6.19 -4.02
CA GLU A 9 4.50 4.91 -4.24
C GLU A 9 3.88 3.81 -3.35
N PHE A 10 3.76 2.61 -3.90
CA PHE A 10 3.40 1.43 -3.12
C PHE A 10 4.59 0.94 -2.29
N THR A 11 4.60 1.28 -1.00
CA THR A 11 5.64 0.87 -0.04
C THR A 11 5.14 -0.18 0.97
N GLY A 12 4.00 -0.81 0.69
CA GLY A 12 3.42 -1.83 1.57
C GLY A 12 2.76 -1.23 2.82
N ILE A 13 3.12 -1.74 4.00
CA ILE A 13 2.43 -1.41 5.27
C ILE A 13 2.54 0.08 5.65
N TYR A 14 3.59 0.77 5.19
CA TYR A 14 3.82 2.18 5.50
C TYR A 14 2.80 3.11 4.83
N ASN A 15 2.08 2.65 3.80
CA ASN A 15 1.00 3.42 3.19
C ASN A 15 -0.25 3.51 4.07
N ARG A 16 -0.42 2.63 5.07
CA ARG A 16 -1.67 2.50 5.84
C ARG A 16 -2.14 3.79 6.50
N PRO A 17 -1.30 4.56 7.22
CA PRO A 17 -1.76 5.80 7.87
C PRO A 17 -2.26 6.83 6.85
N MET A 18 -1.55 6.97 5.73
CA MET A 18 -1.91 7.88 4.65
C MET A 18 -3.21 7.46 3.95
N LEU A 19 -3.35 6.16 3.64
CA LEU A 19 -4.57 5.61 3.04
C LEU A 19 -5.78 5.78 3.96
N GLN A 20 -5.60 5.57 5.27
CA GLN A 20 -6.65 5.79 6.26
C GLN A 20 -7.07 7.27 6.29
N PHE A 21 -6.11 8.19 6.34
CA PHE A 21 -6.38 9.63 6.29
C PHE A 21 -7.15 10.03 5.02
N CYS A 22 -6.67 9.59 3.84
CA CYS A 22 -7.31 9.91 2.57
C CYS A 22 -8.72 9.31 2.48
N THR A 23 -8.92 8.10 2.97
CA THR A 23 -10.24 7.44 3.02
C THR A 23 -11.22 8.23 3.88
N LEU A 24 -10.80 8.64 5.09
CA LEU A 24 -11.64 9.46 5.98
C LEU A 24 -12.01 10.81 5.38
N LYS A 25 -11.11 11.40 4.58
CA LYS A 25 -11.31 12.67 3.88
C LYS A 25 -11.94 12.53 2.50
N LYS A 26 -12.28 11.30 2.07
CA LYS A 26 -12.82 11.01 0.73
C LYS A 26 -11.93 11.53 -0.41
N ILE A 27 -10.61 11.47 -0.21
CA ILE A 27 -9.61 11.85 -1.21
C ILE A 27 -9.26 10.62 -2.04
N ALA A 28 -9.32 10.75 -3.37
CA ALA A 28 -8.90 9.69 -4.27
C ALA A 28 -7.39 9.49 -4.16
N VAL A 29 -6.97 8.22 -4.11
CA VAL A 29 -5.55 7.84 -4.08
C VAL A 29 -5.24 6.98 -5.27
N TRP A 30 -4.15 7.26 -5.97
CA TRP A 30 -3.55 6.37 -6.94
C TRP A 30 -2.22 5.85 -6.41
N MET A 31 -2.14 4.55 -6.16
CA MET A 31 -0.90 3.89 -5.76
C MET A 31 -0.16 3.39 -6.99
N ILE A 32 1.11 3.77 -7.10
CA ILE A 32 1.98 3.45 -8.23
C ILE A 32 3.06 2.49 -7.75
N MET A 33 3.31 1.43 -8.52
CA MET A 33 4.39 0.50 -8.18
C MET A 33 5.76 1.17 -8.34
N PRO A 34 6.71 0.99 -7.39
CA PRO A 34 8.06 1.54 -7.46
C PRO A 34 8.75 1.34 -8.82
N ILE A 35 8.60 0.12 -9.36
CA ILE A 35 9.22 -0.28 -10.63
C ILE A 35 8.69 0.51 -11.83
N GLU A 36 7.43 0.96 -11.79
CA GLU A 36 6.84 1.76 -12.87
C GLU A 36 7.44 3.17 -12.89
N ILE A 37 7.62 3.77 -11.71
CA ILE A 37 8.26 5.07 -11.55
C ILE A 37 9.70 4.99 -12.06
N ILE A 38 10.47 4.00 -11.59
CA ILE A 38 11.88 3.83 -11.97
C ILE A 38 12.02 3.62 -13.49
N ARG A 39 11.23 2.72 -14.09
CA ARG A 39 11.29 2.44 -15.54
C ARG A 39 10.93 3.65 -16.38
N SER A 40 10.00 4.49 -15.92
CA SER A 40 9.60 5.69 -16.66
C SER A 40 10.66 6.80 -16.70
N MET A 41 11.66 6.77 -15.80
CA MET A 41 12.62 7.87 -15.63
C MET A 41 14.08 7.48 -15.86
N GLY A 42 14.37 6.19 -16.10
CA GLY A 42 15.75 5.71 -16.32
C GLY A 42 16.62 5.70 -15.05
N ILE A 43 17.94 5.75 -15.23
CA ILE A 43 18.90 5.74 -14.11
C ILE A 43 18.79 7.06 -13.34
N GLN A 44 18.53 6.98 -12.03
CA GLN A 44 18.42 8.16 -11.18
C GLN A 44 19.56 8.24 -10.16
N ARG A 45 20.11 9.44 -9.98
CA ARG A 45 21.08 9.76 -8.91
C ARG A 45 20.43 10.68 -7.88
N GLY A 46 20.77 10.46 -6.61
CA GLY A 46 20.24 11.23 -5.48
C GLY A 46 18.83 10.78 -5.07
N LYS A 47 18.67 10.49 -3.78
CA LYS A 47 17.39 10.14 -3.16
C LYS A 47 17.11 11.08 -2.00
N ASN A 48 16.02 11.83 -2.08
CA ASN A 48 15.44 12.55 -0.95
C ASN A 48 13.94 12.73 -1.17
N ASP A 49 13.20 12.99 -0.10
CA ASP A 49 11.73 13.01 -0.11
C ASP A 49 11.15 14.08 -1.06
N LYS A 50 11.83 15.23 -1.21
CA LYS A 50 11.40 16.32 -2.11
C LYS A 50 11.54 15.92 -3.57
N ILE A 51 12.65 15.27 -3.92
CA ILE A 51 12.90 14.79 -5.28
C ILE A 51 11.93 13.65 -5.61
N ASP A 52 11.71 12.70 -4.70
CA ASP A 52 10.84 11.55 -4.94
C ASP A 52 9.37 11.94 -5.06
N SER A 53 8.88 12.88 -4.25
CA SER A 53 7.52 13.43 -4.41
C SER A 53 7.32 14.14 -5.76
N LYS A 54 8.30 14.92 -6.23
CA LYS A 54 8.26 15.54 -7.57
C LYS A 54 8.23 14.49 -8.68
N LYS A 55 9.01 13.42 -8.56
CA LYS A 55 9.03 12.31 -9.52
C LYS A 55 7.66 11.63 -9.59
N ILE A 56 7.07 11.28 -8.45
CA ILE A 56 5.74 10.67 -8.40
C ILE A 56 4.69 11.57 -9.06
N ALA A 57 4.73 12.88 -8.78
CA ALA A 57 3.82 13.85 -9.41
C ALA A 57 4.01 13.92 -10.93
N MET A 58 5.26 13.97 -11.41
CA MET A 58 5.55 13.97 -12.85
C MET A 58 5.08 12.69 -13.53
N TYR A 59 5.30 11.53 -12.91
CA TYR A 59 4.79 10.26 -13.40
C TYR A 59 3.26 10.33 -13.58
N ALA A 60 2.57 10.82 -12.55
CA ALA A 60 1.11 10.87 -12.55
C ALA A 60 0.54 11.82 -13.62
N ILE A 61 1.18 12.96 -13.85
CA ILE A 61 0.80 13.90 -14.92
C ILE A 61 0.98 13.27 -16.30
N LEU A 62 2.13 12.64 -16.53
CA LEU A 62 2.47 12.03 -17.82
C LEU A 62 1.60 10.82 -18.15
N HIS A 63 1.14 10.08 -17.14
CA HIS A 63 0.39 8.83 -17.28
C HIS A 63 -1.04 8.93 -16.72
N HIS A 64 -1.63 10.13 -16.71
CA HIS A 64 -2.96 10.35 -16.14
C HIS A 64 -4.05 9.50 -16.83
N ASP A 65 -3.83 9.07 -18.07
CA ASP A 65 -4.65 8.11 -18.81
C ASP A 65 -4.71 6.73 -18.13
N LYS A 66 -3.73 6.40 -17.28
CA LYS A 66 -3.58 5.10 -16.59
C LYS A 66 -4.04 5.12 -15.13
N ILE A 67 -4.72 6.18 -14.69
CA ILE A 67 -5.14 6.32 -13.28
C ILE A 67 -5.92 5.09 -12.83
N LYS A 68 -5.46 4.50 -11.71
CA LYS A 68 -6.15 3.41 -10.99
C LYS A 68 -6.41 3.84 -9.57
N VAL A 69 -7.65 4.27 -9.30
CA VAL A 69 -8.06 4.68 -7.96
C VAL A 69 -8.03 3.47 -7.03
N TRP A 70 -7.21 3.57 -5.99
CA TRP A 70 -7.17 2.56 -4.94
C TRP A 70 -8.51 2.48 -4.22
N GLN A 71 -8.91 1.25 -3.91
CA GLN A 71 -10.11 0.97 -3.13
C GLN A 71 -9.73 0.26 -1.84
N PRO A 72 -10.34 0.63 -0.71
CA PRO A 72 -10.15 -0.09 0.54
C PRO A 72 -10.61 -1.53 0.40
N VAL A 73 -9.81 -2.45 0.95
CA VAL A 73 -10.19 -3.85 1.06
C VAL A 73 -11.42 -3.94 1.95
N SER A 74 -12.42 -4.75 1.55
CA SER A 74 -13.65 -4.87 2.31
C SER A 74 -13.37 -5.36 3.74
N LYS A 75 -14.16 -4.89 4.70
CA LYS A 75 -14.03 -5.28 6.11
C LYS A 75 -14.04 -6.79 6.30
N ASN A 76 -14.86 -7.49 5.51
CA ASN A 76 -14.97 -8.95 5.54
C ASN A 76 -13.65 -9.64 5.16
N ILE A 77 -12.94 -9.15 4.13
CA ILE A 77 -11.66 -9.73 3.73
C ILE A 77 -10.58 -9.44 4.78
N VAL A 78 -10.60 -8.24 5.38
CA VAL A 78 -9.68 -7.89 6.47
C VAL A 78 -9.93 -8.78 7.69
N LEU A 79 -11.19 -9.00 8.06
CA LEU A 79 -11.59 -9.86 9.16
C LEU A 79 -11.16 -11.32 8.93
N LEU A 80 -11.44 -11.87 7.74
CA LEU A 80 -11.04 -13.22 7.38
C LEU A 80 -9.53 -13.43 7.48
N LYS A 81 -8.72 -12.49 6.97
CA LYS A 81 -7.25 -12.56 7.09
C LYS A 81 -6.77 -12.53 8.54
N GLY A 82 -7.44 -11.78 9.41
CA GLY A 82 -7.15 -11.75 10.85
C GLY A 82 -7.44 -13.10 11.51
N SER A 83 -8.62 -13.65 11.25
CA SER A 83 -9.04 -14.95 11.81
C SER A 83 -8.13 -16.10 11.37
N SER A 84 -7.75 -16.18 10.09
CA SER A 84 -6.84 -17.23 9.61
C SER A 84 -5.49 -17.23 10.32
N ARG A 85 -4.98 -16.03 10.67
CA ARG A 85 -3.71 -15.90 11.38
C ARG A 85 -3.81 -16.43 12.81
N ILE A 86 -4.89 -16.10 13.52
CA ILE A 86 -5.13 -16.60 14.88
C ILE A 86 -5.27 -18.13 14.87
N THR A 87 -5.98 -18.70 13.89
CA THR A 87 -6.09 -20.16 13.76
C THR A 87 -4.72 -20.82 13.56
N SER A 88 -3.86 -20.28 12.69
CA SER A 88 -2.51 -20.82 12.51
C SER A 88 -1.63 -20.71 13.76
N GLU A 89 -1.80 -19.66 14.56
CA GLU A 89 -1.07 -19.49 15.82
C GLU A 89 -1.56 -20.48 16.90
N ILE A 90 -2.87 -20.76 16.94
CA ILE A 90 -3.46 -21.78 17.83
C ILE A 90 -2.99 -23.19 17.45
N ASP A 91 -3.00 -23.53 16.16
CA ASP A 91 -2.58 -24.85 15.67
C ASP A 91 -1.11 -25.13 15.99
N GLN A 92 -0.22 -24.14 15.81
CA GLN A 92 1.19 -24.25 16.17
C GLN A 92 1.37 -24.38 17.70
N GLY A 93 0.58 -23.63 18.48
CA GLY A 93 0.58 -23.73 19.94
C GLY A 93 0.18 -25.12 20.43
N GLN A 94 -0.86 -25.72 19.84
CA GLN A 94 -1.31 -27.09 20.16
C GLN A 94 -0.22 -28.13 19.86
N GLN A 95 0.46 -28.05 18.71
CA GLN A 95 1.55 -28.98 18.36
C GLN A 95 2.73 -28.88 19.32
N ASN A 96 3.10 -27.67 19.76
CA ASN A 96 4.20 -27.48 20.69
C ASN A 96 3.90 -28.02 22.10
N ILE A 97 2.65 -27.89 22.58
CA ILE A 97 2.24 -28.48 23.86
C ILE A 97 2.39 -30.01 23.82
N ILE A 98 1.88 -30.65 22.77
CA ILE A 98 1.95 -32.11 22.59
C ILE A 98 3.40 -32.61 22.46
N ALA A 99 4.30 -31.79 21.91
CA ALA A 99 5.72 -32.12 21.78
C ALA A 99 6.52 -31.96 23.09
N THR A 100 6.01 -31.21 24.08
CA THR A 100 6.69 -30.95 25.36
C THR A 100 6.28 -31.93 26.46
N ASP A 101 5.14 -32.62 26.30
CA ASP A 101 4.66 -33.70 27.19
C ASP A 101 5.23 -35.10 26.85
N LYS A 102 6.34 -35.16 26.09
CA LYS A 102 7.13 -36.38 25.81
C LYS A 102 8.56 -36.24 26.32
#